data_AF-K9RYB3-F1
#
_entry.id   AF-K9RYB3-F1
#
_cell.length_a   1.000
_cell.length_b   1.000
_cell.length_c   1.000
_cell.angle_alpha   90.00
_cell.angle_beta   90.00
_cell.angle_gamma   90.00
#
_symmetry.space_group_name_H-M   'P 1'
#
loop_
_entity.id
_entity.type
_entity.pdbx_description
1 polymer ?
#
loop_
_entity_poly.entity_id
_entity_poly.type
_entity_poly.pdbx_seq_one_letter_code
_entity_poly.pdbx_strand_id
1 'polypeptide(L)'
;MSQGLLILWTVFTIVVILTVLILRKRQQKSVNLELAQLISLALSTLGIVSSTHLLYKAFTLRDFQEILGADIVTLVIGAVAVIWVSAKEVVKIVLE
;
A
#
# COMPACT_ATOMS: atom_id res chain seq x y z
N MET A 1 1.75 15.89 11.84
CA MET A 1 1.69 15.41 10.44
C MET A 1 1.49 16.62 9.54
N SER A 2 2.40 16.88 8.61
CA SER A 2 2.31 18.03 7.71
C SER A 2 1.15 17.85 6.73
N GLN A 3 0.37 18.89 6.48
CA GLN A 3 -0.74 18.88 5.52
C GLN A 3 -0.31 18.36 4.14
N GLY A 4 0.94 18.62 3.74
CA GLY A 4 1.51 18.11 2.49
C GLY A 4 1.57 16.58 2.42
N LEU A 5 1.80 15.89 3.54
CA LEU A 5 1.79 14.43 3.58
C LEU A 5 0.37 13.90 3.32
N LEU A 6 -0.64 14.46 3.99
CA LEU A 6 -2.04 14.05 3.82
C LEU A 6 -2.50 14.22 2.36
N ILE A 7 -2.20 15.36 1.75
CA ILE A 7 -2.54 15.61 0.34
C ILE A 7 -1.86 14.60 -0.57
N LEU A 8 -0.57 14.31 -0.34
CA LEU A 8 0.18 13.34 -1.12
C LEU A 8 -0.41 11.93 -1.02
N TRP A 9 -0.84 11.52 0.18
CA TRP A 9 -1.55 10.26 0.41
C TRP A 9 -2.90 10.22 -0.31
N THR A 10 -3.69 11.30 -0.25
CA THR A 10 -4.98 11.39 -0.95
C THR A 10 -4.80 11.30 -2.46
N VAL A 11 -3.85 12.04 -3.02
CA VAL A 11 -3.54 12.01 -4.46
C VAL A 11 -3.08 10.61 -4.87
N PHE A 12 -2.19 9.98 -4.10
CA PHE A 12 -1.71 8.63 -4.40
C PHE A 12 -2.85 7.61 -4.40
N THR A 13 -3.76 7.70 -3.44
CA THR A 13 -4.94 6.83 -3.33
C THR A 13 -5.85 6.99 -4.56
N ILE A 14 -6.11 8.23 -4.98
CA ILE A 14 -6.91 8.53 -6.18
C ILE A 14 -6.25 7.96 -7.44
N VAL A 15 -4.93 8.12 -7.58
CA VAL A 15 -4.17 7.59 -8.73
C VAL A 15 -4.28 6.07 -8.81
N VAL A 16 -4.16 5.36 -7.69
CA VAL A 16 -4.28 3.90 -7.69
C VAL A 16 -5.70 3.43 -8.01
N ILE A 17 -6.72 4.08 -7.44
CA ILE A 17 -8.12 3.78 -7.78
C ILE A 17 -8.36 3.97 -9.29
N LEU A 18 -7.91 5.10 -9.84
CA LEU A 18 -8.02 5.38 -11.28
C LEU A 18 -7.27 4.33 -12.12
N THR A 19 -6.06 3.95 -11.71
CA THR A 19 -5.25 2.94 -12.41
C THR A 19 -5.97 1.59 -12.46
N VAL A 20 -6.58 1.17 -11.36
CA VAL A 20 -7.34 -0.08 -11.28
C VAL A 20 -8.62 -0.01 -12.12
N LEU A 21 -9.35 1.10 -12.10
CA LEU A 21 -10.52 1.31 -12.96
C LEU A 21 -10.15 1.26 -14.45
N ILE A 22 -9.04 1.87 -14.84
CA ILE A 22 -8.53 1.86 -16.22
C ILE A 22 -8.13 0.44 -16.65
N LEU A 23 -7.43 -0.30 -15.78
CA LEU A 23 -7.03 -1.68 -16.03
C LEU A 23 -8.26 -2.61 -16.19
N ARG A 24 -9.26 -2.50 -15.32
CA ARG A 24 -10.51 -3.27 -15.43
C ARG A 24 -11.30 -2.93 -16.69
N LYS A 25 -11.38 -1.64 -17.05
CA LYS A 25 -12.01 -1.19 -18.31
C LYS A 25 -11.29 -1.78 -19.53
N ARG A 26 -9.94 -1.84 -19.49
CA ARG A 26 -9.13 -2.50 -20.54
C ARG A 26 -9.39 -4.01 -20.63
N GLN A 27 -9.65 -4.67 -19.51
CA GLN A 27 -9.95 -6.11 -19.46
C GLN A 27 -11.42 -6.45 -19.72
N GLN A 28 -12.27 -5.48 -20.10
CA GLN A 28 -13.73 -5.65 -20.29
C GLN A 28 -14.46 -6.29 -19.09
N LYS A 29 -13.89 -6.19 -17.90
CA LYS A 29 -14.56 -6.65 -16.67
C LYS A 29 -15.58 -5.62 -16.20
N SER A 30 -16.63 -6.09 -15.52
CA SER A 30 -17.64 -5.20 -14.97
C SER A 30 -16.98 -4.19 -14.02
N VAL A 31 -17.26 -2.91 -14.27
CA VAL A 31 -16.74 -1.78 -13.48
C VAL A 31 -17.50 -1.64 -12.14
N ASN A 32 -18.42 -2.57 -11.85
CA ASN A 32 -19.08 -2.69 -10.55
C ASN A 32 -18.09 -3.24 -9.52
N LEU A 33 -17.27 -2.35 -8.98
CA LEU A 33 -16.55 -2.59 -7.74
C LEU A 33 -17.55 -2.42 -6.59
N GLU A 34 -17.79 -3.49 -5.84
CA GLU A 34 -18.49 -3.36 -4.56
C GLU A 34 -17.69 -2.43 -3.65
N LEU A 35 -18.40 -1.68 -2.80
CA LEU A 35 -17.79 -0.73 -1.86
C LEU A 35 -16.69 -1.41 -1.02
N ALA A 36 -16.90 -2.69 -0.67
CA ALA A 36 -15.93 -3.52 0.04
C ALA A 36 -14.63 -3.73 -0.75
N GLN A 37 -14.71 -3.99 -2.07
CA GLN A 37 -13.53 -4.15 -2.93
C GLN A 37 -12.76 -2.83 -3.06
N LEU A 38 -13.47 -1.70 -3.12
CA LEU A 38 -12.88 -0.38 -3.22
C LEU A 38 -12.12 -0.01 -1.93
N ILE A 39 -12.72 -0.29 -0.77
CA ILE A 39 -12.08 -0.12 0.55
C ILE A 39 -10.88 -1.07 0.69
N SER A 40 -11.02 -2.34 0.30
CA SER A 40 -9.94 -3.33 0.35
C SER A 40 -8.76 -2.93 -0.54
N LEU A 41 -9.03 -2.40 -1.73
CA LEU A 41 -8.02 -1.86 -2.63
C LEU A 41 -7.30 -0.66 -2.01
N ALA A 42 -8.05 0.31 -1.47
CA ALA A 42 -7.47 1.49 -0.84
C ALA A 42 -6.58 1.08 0.35
N LEU A 43 -7.08 0.25 1.26
CA LEU A 43 -6.32 -0.26 2.41
C LEU A 43 -5.07 -1.03 1.99
N SER A 44 -5.17 -1.88 0.97
CA SER A 44 -4.02 -2.62 0.46
C SER A 44 -2.95 -1.71 -0.11
N THR A 45 -3.36 -0.70 -0.88
CA THR A 45 -2.44 0.29 -1.43
C THR A 45 -1.76 1.08 -0.32
N LEU A 46 -2.53 1.53 0.67
CA LEU A 46 -2.01 2.26 1.82
C LEU A 46 -1.04 1.38 2.65
N GLY A 47 -1.38 0.11 2.82
CA GLY A 47 -0.55 -0.89 3.49
C GLY A 47 0.81 -1.03 2.80
N ILE A 48 0.84 -1.22 1.48
CA ILE A 48 2.09 -1.32 0.71
C ILE A 48 2.93 -0.06 0.89
N VAL A 49 2.36 1.12 0.63
CA VAL A 49 3.11 2.39 0.70
C VAL A 49 3.64 2.63 2.11
N SER A 50 2.83 2.38 3.13
CA SER A 50 3.22 2.57 4.53
C SER A 50 4.36 1.63 4.92
N SER A 51 4.23 0.34 4.60
CA SER A 51 5.24 -0.68 4.89
C SER A 51 6.53 -0.44 4.12
N THR A 52 6.47 -0.04 2.85
CA THR A 52 7.66 0.35 2.07
C THR A 52 8.33 1.59 2.67
N HIS A 53 7.56 2.58 3.11
CA HIS A 53 8.10 3.77 3.75
C HIS A 53 8.73 3.46 5.13
N LEU A 54 8.15 2.53 5.90
CA LEU A 54 8.73 2.03 7.15
C LEU A 54 10.05 1.30 6.90
N LEU A 55 10.10 0.43 5.89
CA LEU A 55 11.34 -0.24 5.47
C LEU A 55 12.39 0.79 5.04
N TYR A 56 12.02 1.77 4.23
CA TYR A 56 12.92 2.84 3.82
C TYR A 56 13.50 3.59 5.02
N LYS A 57 12.65 3.96 6.00
CA LYS A 57 13.12 4.60 7.24
C LYS A 57 14.03 3.69 8.05
N ALA A 58 13.67 2.42 8.19
CA ALA A 58 14.48 1.43 8.92
C ALA A 58 15.87 1.24 8.27
N PHE A 59 15.99 1.30 6.95
CA PHE A 59 17.28 1.13 6.27
C PHE A 59 18.08 2.44 6.09
N THR A 60 17.42 3.59 6.10
CA THR A 60 18.06 4.87 5.72
C THR A 60 18.34 5.80 6.91
N LEU A 61 17.49 5.79 7.95
CA LEU A 61 17.66 6.67 9.11
C LEU A 61 18.43 5.94 10.21
N ARG A 62 19.66 6.38 10.46
CA ARG A 62 20.52 5.86 11.55
C ARG A 62 19.83 5.92 12.92
N ASP A 63 19.16 7.02 13.22
CA ASP A 63 18.41 7.18 14.48
C ASP A 63 17.32 6.11 14.64
N PHE A 64 16.69 5.71 13.53
CA PHE A 64 15.66 4.67 13.54
C PHE A 64 16.26 3.28 13.73
N GLN A 65 17.44 3.01 13.17
CA GLN A 65 18.20 1.77 13.39
C GLN A 65 18.68 1.64 14.84
N GLU A 66 19.12 2.74 15.42
CA GLU A 66 19.63 2.77 16.80
C GLU A 66 18.49 2.56 17.81
N ILE A 67 17.29 3.10 17.54
CA ILE A 67 16.09 2.86 18.34
C ILE A 67 15.58 1.41 18.19
N LEU A 68 15.57 0.87 16.96
CA LEU A 68 15.03 -0.46 16.68
C LEU A 68 15.99 -1.60 17.07
N GLY A 69 17.30 -1.39 17.02
CA GLY A 69 18.30 -2.39 17.38
C GLY A 69 18.02 -3.76 16.72
N ALA A 70 17.84 -4.79 17.55
CA ALA A 70 17.53 -6.16 17.10
C ALA A 70 16.10 -6.33 16.56
N ASP A 71 15.16 -5.47 16.95
CA ASP A 71 13.75 -5.53 16.52
C ASP A 71 13.54 -5.09 15.07
N ILE A 72 14.58 -4.54 14.42
CA ILE A 72 14.55 -4.19 13.00
C ILE A 72 14.19 -5.41 12.13
N VAL A 73 14.62 -6.61 12.51
CA VAL A 73 14.32 -7.85 11.78
C VAL A 73 12.82 -8.15 11.86
N THR A 74 12.23 -8.03 13.05
CA THR A 74 10.79 -8.21 13.27
C THR A 74 9.97 -7.19 12.48
N LEU A 75 10.42 -5.93 12.47
CA LEU A 75 9.80 -4.87 11.68
C LEU A 75 9.84 -5.19 10.17
N VAL A 76 11.01 -5.62 9.68
CA VAL A 76 11.20 -5.96 8.27
C VAL A 76 10.29 -7.13 7.87
N ILE A 77 10.25 -8.20 8.67
CA ILE A 77 9.38 -9.35 8.41
C ILE A 77 7.91 -8.94 8.39
N GLY A 78 7.47 -8.15 9.38
CA GLY A 78 6.09 -7.64 9.43
C GLY A 78 5.73 -6.78 8.22
N ALA A 79 6.62 -5.86 7.83
CA ALA A 79 6.41 -5.00 6.67
C ALA A 79 6.35 -5.79 5.36
N VAL A 80 7.22 -6.78 5.17
CA VAL A 80 7.19 -7.67 4.00
C VAL A 80 5.90 -8.49 3.95
N ALA A 81 5.45 -9.02 5.09
CA ALA A 81 4.19 -9.76 5.17
C ALA A 81 2.99 -8.90 4.77
N VAL A 82 2.93 -7.65 5.24
CA VAL A 82 1.87 -6.69 4.86
C VAL A 82 1.93 -6.39 3.37
N ILE A 83 3.11 -6.09 2.82
CA ILE A 83 3.26 -5.84 1.38
C ILE A 83 2.77 -7.03 0.56
N TRP A 84 3.13 -8.25 0.96
CA TRP A 84 2.72 -9.47 0.27
C TRP A 84 1.20 -9.67 0.29
N VAL A 85 0.56 -9.58 1.46
CA VAL A 85 -0.88 -9.76 1.60
C VAL A 85 -1.64 -8.69 0.81
N SER A 86 -1.21 -7.43 0.91
CA SER A 86 -1.79 -6.33 0.16
C SER A 86 -1.59 -6.47 -1.35
N ALA A 87 -0.43 -6.92 -1.81
CA ALA A 87 -0.20 -7.16 -3.24
C ALA A 87 -1.11 -8.29 -3.76
N LYS A 88 -1.29 -9.36 -2.98
CA LYS A 88 -2.19 -10.46 -3.32
C LYS A 88 -3.65 -9.98 -3.45
N GLU A 89 -4.09 -9.11 -2.55
CA GLU A 89 -5.44 -8.54 -2.59
C GLU A 89 -5.65 -7.64 -3.82
N VAL A 90 -4.67 -6.79 -4.15
CA VAL A 90 -4.71 -5.97 -5.38
C VAL A 90 -4.78 -6.85 -6.61
N VAL A 91 -3.94 -7.89 -6.69
CA VAL A 91 -3.94 -8.84 -7.81
C VAL A 91 -5.29 -9.55 -7.92
N LYS A 92 -5.89 -9.96 -6.80
CA LYS A 92 -7.21 -10.57 -6.77
C LYS A 92 -8.28 -9.63 -7.33
N ILE A 93 -8.31 -8.38 -6.88
CA ILE A 93 -9.29 -7.37 -7.36
C ILE A 93 -9.08 -7.05 -8.84
N VAL A 94 -7.85 -7.13 -9.36
CA VAL A 94 -7.55 -6.88 -10.77
C VAL A 94 -7.88 -8.10 -11.65
N LEU A 95 -7.52 -9.32 -11.23
CA LEU A 95 -7.60 -10.55 -12.02
C LEU A 95 -8.88 -11.38 -11.82
N GLU A 96 -9.64 -11.17 -10.76
CA GLU A 96 -11.00 -11.72 -10.55
C GLU A 96 -12.07 -10.67 -10.82
#